data_AF-A0A6L8U8U2-F1
#
_entry.id   AF-A0A6L8U8U2-F1
#
_cell.length_a   1.000
_cell.length_b   1.000
_cell.length_c   1.000
_cell.angle_alpha   90.00
_cell.angle_beta   90.00
_cell.angle_gamma   90.00
#
_symmetry.space_group_name_H-M   'P 1'
#
loop_
_entity.id
_entity.type
_entity.pdbx_description
1 polymer ?
#
loop_
_entity_poly.entity_id
_entity_poly.type
_entity_poly.pdbx_seq_one_letter_code
_entity_poly.pdbx_strand_id
1 'polypeptide(L)'
;IEASSGLTDDEIKRMREEAKANEAADREARERVDKLNAADSMIFQTEKQLKEFGDKIPADKKDPIEQALAKLKEAHQKQDIAAIDAATSELNTVWQAASEEMYKATQAQQGQQQAQQPTGEPSGSNEQEVTDVDFEEVK
;
A
#
# COMPACT_ATOMS: atom_id res chain seq x y z
N ILE A 1 -52.38 20.55 38.26
CA ILE A 1 -51.78 20.93 36.95
C ILE A 1 -50.80 19.83 36.61
N GLU A 2 -51.26 18.76 35.96
CA GLU A 2 -50.38 17.78 35.34
C GLU A 2 -50.15 18.25 33.90
N ALA A 3 -49.23 19.19 33.75
CA ALA A 3 -48.68 19.49 32.43
C ALA A 3 -47.68 18.38 32.14
N SER A 4 -48.08 17.40 31.33
CA SER A 4 -47.24 16.31 30.86
C SER A 4 -45.98 16.89 30.20
N SER A 5 -44.90 16.99 30.97
CA SER A 5 -43.63 17.62 30.57
C SER A 5 -42.72 16.67 29.78
N GLY A 6 -43.30 15.66 29.13
CA GLY A 6 -42.59 14.58 28.45
C GLY A 6 -42.93 14.53 26.97
N LEU A 7 -41.97 14.07 26.17
CA LEU A 7 -42.17 13.75 24.76
C LEU A 7 -43.25 12.67 24.62
N THR A 8 -44.11 12.80 23.62
CA THR A 8 -45.05 11.75 23.22
C THR A 8 -44.31 10.55 22.64
N ASP A 9 -44.90 9.35 22.66
CA ASP A 9 -44.27 8.16 22.08
C ASP A 9 -43.91 8.33 20.59
N ASP A 10 -44.72 9.10 19.85
CA ASP A 10 -44.46 9.45 18.45
C ASP A 10 -43.26 10.40 18.31
N GLU A 11 -43.14 11.39 19.20
CA GLU A 11 -41.96 12.27 19.25
C GLU A 11 -40.70 11.49 19.65
N ILE A 12 -40.80 10.56 20.60
CA ILE A 12 -39.68 9.68 21.01
C ILE A 12 -39.23 8.82 19.82
N LYS A 13 -40.18 8.24 19.08
CA LYS A 13 -39.86 7.42 17.91
C LYS A 13 -39.18 8.25 16.81
N ARG A 14 -39.73 9.43 16.51
CA ARG A 14 -39.15 10.35 15.55
C ARG A 14 -37.74 10.77 15.95
N MET A 15 -37.54 11.17 17.21
CA MET A 15 -36.21 11.54 17.72
C MET A 15 -35.21 10.37 17.66
N ARG A 16 -35.66 9.13 17.86
CA ARG A 16 -34.79 7.94 17.69
C ARG A 16 -34.39 7.70 16.24
N GLU A 17 -35.31 7.88 15.29
CA GLU A 17 -35.02 7.73 13.86
C GLU A 17 -34.08 8.85 13.37
N GLU A 18 -34.33 10.09 13.76
CA GLU A 18 -33.45 11.24 13.47
C GLU A 18 -32.05 11.03 14.08
N ALA A 19 -31.95 10.54 15.32
CA ALA A 19 -30.66 10.24 15.94
C ALA A 19 -29.87 9.15 15.19
N LYS A 20 -30.54 8.08 14.74
CA LYS A 20 -29.90 7.01 13.96
C LYS A 20 -29.44 7.50 12.59
N ALA A 21 -30.24 8.32 11.92
CA ALA A 21 -29.87 8.89 10.63
C ALA A 21 -28.64 9.80 10.75
N ASN A 22 -28.59 10.62 11.80
CA ASN A 22 -27.42 11.46 12.09
C ASN A 22 -26.19 10.62 12.42
N GLU A 23 -26.32 9.55 13.23
CA GLU A 23 -25.20 8.64 13.51
C GLU A 23 -24.62 8.01 12.23
N ALA A 24 -25.49 7.59 11.31
CA ALA A 24 -25.07 7.03 10.03
C ALA A 24 -24.36 8.08 9.16
N ALA A 25 -24.93 9.28 9.04
CA ALA A 25 -24.35 10.37 8.26
C ALA A 25 -22.98 10.83 8.82
N ASP A 26 -22.86 10.93 10.15
CA ASP A 26 -21.60 11.27 10.81
C ASP A 26 -20.53 10.21 10.57
N ARG A 27 -20.92 8.93 10.58
CA ARG A 27 -20.02 7.81 10.29
C ARG A 27 -19.53 7.86 8.84
N GLU A 28 -20.43 8.03 7.87
CA GLU A 28 -20.06 8.14 6.46
C GLU A 28 -19.15 9.35 6.19
N ALA A 29 -19.44 10.49 6.82
CA ALA A 29 -18.61 11.69 6.73
C ALA A 29 -17.19 11.44 7.27
N ARG A 30 -17.08 10.75 8.40
CA ARG A 30 -15.78 10.38 8.99
C ARG A 30 -15.00 9.43 8.08
N GLU A 31 -15.63 8.36 7.62
CA GLU A 31 -14.99 7.39 6.73
C GLU A 31 -14.49 8.03 5.43
N ARG A 32 -15.27 8.96 4.86
CA ARG A 32 -14.85 9.75 3.68
C ARG A 32 -13.58 10.54 3.97
N VAL A 33 -13.52 11.26 5.09
CA VAL A 33 -12.36 12.07 5.46
C VAL A 33 -11.14 11.20 5.74
N ASP A 34 -11.32 10.08 6.44
CA ASP A 34 -10.24 9.14 6.75
C ASP A 34 -9.62 8.58 5.46
N LYS A 35 -10.45 8.22 4.46
CA LYS A 35 -9.97 7.76 3.16
C LYS A 35 -9.24 8.85 2.36
N LEU A 36 -9.72 10.09 2.40
CA LEU A 36 -9.02 11.21 1.74
C LEU A 36 -7.64 11.45 2.37
N ASN A 37 -7.56 11.49 3.69
CA ASN A 37 -6.30 11.68 4.41
C ASN A 37 -5.32 10.52 4.17
N ALA A 38 -5.82 9.28 4.10
CA ALA A 38 -5.01 8.12 3.76
C ALA A 38 -4.47 8.21 2.33
N ALA A 39 -5.29 8.63 1.37
CA ALA A 39 -4.89 8.83 -0.02
C ALA A 39 -3.81 9.92 -0.14
N ASP A 40 -3.99 11.06 0.51
CA ASP A 40 -3.00 12.15 0.53
C ASP A 40 -1.66 11.71 1.12
N SER A 41 -1.71 11.00 2.25
CA SER A 41 -0.52 10.44 2.90
C SER A 41 0.21 9.45 1.97
N MET A 42 -0.54 8.60 1.27
CA MET A 42 0.02 7.64 0.31
C MET A 42 0.66 8.35 -0.88
N ILE A 43 -0.02 9.35 -1.46
CA ILE A 43 0.50 10.17 -2.57
C ILE A 43 1.87 10.76 -2.17
N PHE A 44 1.93 11.43 -1.02
CA PHE A 44 3.15 12.06 -0.54
C PHE A 44 4.27 11.05 -0.32
N GLN A 45 3.95 9.91 0.30
CA GLN A 45 4.94 8.86 0.57
C GLN A 45 5.50 8.27 -0.73
N THR A 46 4.65 7.97 -1.72
CA THR A 46 5.07 7.42 -3.01
C THR A 46 5.90 8.44 -3.79
N GLU A 47 5.51 9.72 -3.83
CA GLU A 47 6.31 10.77 -4.46
C GLU A 47 7.71 10.87 -3.86
N LYS A 48 7.79 10.83 -2.53
CA LYS A 48 9.07 10.82 -1.81
C LYS A 48 9.91 9.61 -2.20
N GLN A 49 9.32 8.41 -2.20
CA GLN A 49 10.05 7.18 -2.54
C GLN A 49 10.53 7.17 -3.99
N LEU A 50 9.70 7.63 -4.94
CA LEU A 50 10.11 7.79 -6.34
C LEU A 50 11.24 8.81 -6.51
N LYS A 51 11.26 9.88 -5.70
CA LYS A 51 12.35 10.85 -5.70
C LYS A 51 13.65 10.29 -5.11
N GLU A 52 13.56 9.49 -4.05
CA GLU A 52 14.72 8.95 -3.33
C GLU A 52 15.31 7.71 -4.00
N PHE A 53 14.47 6.86 -4.60
CA PHE A 53 14.85 5.55 -5.11
C PHE A 53 14.50 5.34 -6.59
N GLY A 54 13.96 6.34 -7.28
CA GLY A 54 13.48 6.21 -8.66
C GLY A 54 14.52 5.75 -9.66
N ASP A 55 15.81 6.05 -9.42
CA ASP A 55 16.91 5.60 -10.28
C ASP A 55 17.28 4.12 -10.06
N LYS A 56 16.86 3.54 -8.92
CA LYS A 56 17.04 2.12 -8.58
C LYS A 56 15.86 1.26 -9.03
N ILE A 57 14.75 1.88 -9.42
CA ILE A 57 13.56 1.19 -9.91
C ILE A 57 13.73 0.96 -11.42
N PRO A 58 13.59 -0.28 -11.91
CA PRO A 58 13.61 -0.55 -13.35
C PRO A 58 12.58 0.31 -14.10
N ALA A 59 12.94 0.84 -15.27
CA ALA A 59 12.09 1.77 -16.01
C ALA A 59 10.71 1.16 -16.35
N ASP A 60 10.66 -0.12 -16.70
CA ASP A 60 9.43 -0.87 -16.98
C ASP A 60 8.51 -1.03 -15.75
N LYS A 61 9.06 -0.87 -14.53
CA LYS A 61 8.31 -0.87 -13.27
C LYS A 61 7.97 0.53 -12.78
N LYS A 62 8.76 1.53 -13.16
CA LYS A 62 8.56 2.93 -12.77
C LYS A 62 7.30 3.52 -13.42
N ASP A 63 7.11 3.31 -14.72
CA ASP A 63 5.97 3.87 -15.46
C ASP A 63 4.60 3.45 -14.88
N PRO A 64 4.35 2.16 -14.55
CA PRO A 64 3.11 1.76 -13.87
C PRO A 64 2.88 2.44 -12.51
N ILE A 65 3.94 2.67 -11.73
CA ILE A 65 3.83 3.36 -10.43
C ILE A 65 3.42 4.83 -10.65
N GLU A 66 4.06 5.52 -11.59
CA GLU A 66 3.73 6.92 -11.88
C GLU A 66 2.30 7.08 -12.40
N GLN A 67 1.83 6.14 -13.23
CA GLN A 67 0.45 6.11 -13.71
C GLN A 67 -0.56 5.86 -12.57
N ALA A 68 -0.31 4.87 -11.71
CA ALA A 68 -1.18 4.59 -10.56
C ALA A 68 -1.21 5.78 -9.58
N LEU A 69 -0.06 6.41 -9.33
CA LEU A 69 0.04 7.62 -8.52
C LEU A 69 -0.75 8.79 -9.13
N ALA A 70 -0.69 8.97 -10.46
CA ALA A 70 -1.47 10.01 -11.15
C ALA A 70 -2.98 9.78 -11.00
N LYS A 71 -3.44 8.53 -11.15
CA LYS A 71 -4.85 8.16 -10.92
C LYS A 71 -5.29 8.45 -9.49
N LEU A 72 -4.46 8.09 -8.50
CA LEU A 72 -4.77 8.33 -7.09
C LEU A 72 -4.88 9.83 -6.79
N LYS A 73 -3.98 10.65 -7.35
CA LYS A 73 -4.06 12.12 -7.25
C LYS A 73 -5.33 12.68 -7.86
N GLU A 74 -5.71 12.22 -9.05
CA GLU A 74 -6.94 12.67 -9.71
C GLU A 74 -8.20 12.27 -8.92
N ALA A 75 -8.24 11.02 -8.42
CA ALA A 75 -9.33 10.54 -7.58
C ALA A 75 -9.43 11.32 -6.26
N HIS A 76 -8.30 11.60 -5.62
CA HIS A 76 -8.22 12.42 -4.40
C HIS A 76 -8.74 13.84 -4.65
N GLN A 77 -8.30 14.49 -5.73
CA GLN A 77 -8.77 15.84 -6.11
C GLN A 77 -10.28 15.88 -6.36
N LYS A 78 -10.84 14.83 -6.98
CA LYS A 78 -12.28 14.69 -7.22
C LYS A 78 -13.06 14.24 -5.99
N GLN A 79 -12.37 13.86 -4.91
CA GLN A 79 -12.92 13.23 -3.72
C GLN A 79 -13.80 12.00 -4.05
N ASP A 80 -13.41 11.25 -5.07
CA ASP A 80 -14.09 10.03 -5.51
C ASP A 80 -13.56 8.85 -4.69
N ILE A 81 -14.31 8.47 -3.66
CA ILE A 81 -13.90 7.43 -2.72
C ILE A 81 -13.71 6.07 -3.40
N ALA A 82 -14.56 5.72 -4.36
CA ALA A 82 -14.44 4.44 -5.06
C ALA A 82 -13.19 4.41 -5.94
N ALA A 83 -12.91 5.52 -6.63
CA ALA A 83 -11.70 5.66 -7.44
C ALA A 83 -10.43 5.72 -6.56
N ILE A 84 -10.49 6.31 -5.36
CA ILE A 84 -9.39 6.30 -4.38
C ILE A 84 -9.07 4.86 -3.96
N ASP A 85 -10.09 4.07 -3.58
CA ASP A 85 -9.88 2.69 -3.15
C ASP A 85 -9.25 1.85 -4.28
N ALA A 86 -9.76 2.00 -5.51
CA ALA A 86 -9.23 1.31 -6.69
C ALA A 86 -7.79 1.72 -7.01
N ALA A 87 -7.50 3.02 -7.05
CA ALA A 87 -6.16 3.53 -7.36
C ALA A 87 -5.15 3.21 -6.25
N THR A 88 -5.58 3.19 -4.99
CA THR A 88 -4.73 2.76 -3.86
C THR A 88 -4.38 1.28 -3.99
N SER A 89 -5.35 0.43 -4.33
CA SER A 89 -5.09 -0.99 -4.58
C SER A 89 -4.13 -1.18 -5.75
N GLU A 90 -4.35 -0.48 -6.86
CA GLU A 90 -3.48 -0.54 -8.05
C GLU A 90 -2.05 -0.12 -7.68
N LEU A 91 -1.91 1.00 -6.97
CA LEU A 91 -0.61 1.52 -6.53
C LEU A 91 0.14 0.53 -5.64
N ASN A 92 -0.54 -0.10 -4.68
CA ASN A 92 0.05 -1.13 -3.83
C ASN A 92 0.54 -2.33 -4.65
N THR A 93 -0.25 -2.79 -5.62
CA THR A 93 0.12 -3.93 -6.49
C THR A 93 1.36 -3.62 -7.33
N VAL A 94 1.41 -2.47 -7.99
CA VAL A 94 2.57 -2.11 -8.83
C VAL A 94 3.81 -1.84 -7.98
N TRP A 95 3.64 -1.28 -6.78
CA TRP A 95 4.75 -1.06 -5.84
C TRP A 95 5.32 -2.38 -5.31
N GLN A 96 4.48 -3.34 -4.98
CA GLN A 96 4.91 -4.67 -4.56
C GLN A 96 5.71 -5.36 -5.66
N ALA A 97 5.21 -5.36 -6.90
CA ALA A 97 5.90 -5.94 -8.05
C ALA A 97 7.27 -5.28 -8.31
N ALA A 98 7.38 -3.96 -8.15
CA ALA A 98 8.65 -3.25 -8.27
C ALA A 98 9.62 -3.57 -7.12
N SER A 99 9.10 -3.70 -5.90
CA SER A 99 9.90 -4.05 -4.72
C SER A 99 10.50 -5.44 -4.83
N GLU A 100 9.69 -6.44 -5.25
CA GLU A 100 10.16 -7.81 -5.48
C GLU A 100 11.31 -7.88 -6.50
N GLU A 101 11.22 -7.11 -7.58
CA GLU A 101 12.28 -7.05 -8.60
C GLU A 101 13.55 -6.38 -8.06
N MET A 102 13.41 -5.32 -7.28
CA MET A 102 14.54 -4.64 -6.64
C MET A 102 15.28 -5.55 -5.65
N TYR A 103 14.54 -6.36 -4.88
CA TYR A 103 15.13 -7.37 -3.99
C TYR A 103 15.87 -8.46 -4.77
N LYS A 104 15.27 -8.98 -5.85
CA LYS A 104 15.93 -9.97 -6.74
C LYS A 104 17.20 -9.43 -7.37
N ALA A 105 17.18 -8.19 -7.87
CA ALA A 105 18.35 -7.53 -8.45
C ALA A 105 19.48 -7.37 -7.41
N THR A 106 19.13 -7.03 -6.17
CA THR A 106 20.11 -6.88 -5.07
C THR A 106 20.73 -8.24 -4.69
N GLN A 107 19.94 -9.32 -4.65
CA GLN A 107 20.44 -10.66 -4.35
C GLN A 107 21.35 -11.21 -5.46
N ALA A 108 20.98 -10.98 -6.73
CA ALA A 108 21.80 -11.37 -7.88
C ALA A 108 23.16 -10.63 -7.88
N GLN A 109 23.17 -9.36 -7.47
CA GLN A 109 24.38 -8.55 -7.40
C GLN A 109 25.31 -8.97 -6.25
N GLN A 110 24.79 -9.50 -5.14
CA GLN A 110 25.59 -10.09 -4.07
C GLN A 110 26.15 -11.48 -4.44
N GLY A 111 25.41 -12.28 -5.21
CA GLY A 111 25.89 -13.56 -5.74
C GLY A 111 27.03 -13.43 -6.77
N GLN A 112 27.12 -12.30 -7.47
CA GLN A 112 28.19 -12.05 -8.46
C GLN A 112 29.51 -11.55 -7.85
N GLN A 113 29.53 -11.03 -6.61
CA GLN A 113 30.79 -10.61 -5.97
C GLN A 113 31.62 -11.79 -5.43
N GLN A 114 31.08 -13.00 -5.41
CA GLN A 114 31.81 -14.21 -5.00
C GLN A 114 32.40 -15.00 -6.18
N ALA A 115 32.15 -14.58 -7.43
CA ALA A 115 32.59 -15.28 -8.65
C ALA A 115 33.71 -14.58 -9.43
N GLN A 116 34.31 -13.50 -8.88
CA GLN A 116 35.38 -12.76 -9.56
C GLN A 116 36.61 -12.55 -8.67
N GLN A 117 37.16 -13.66 -8.17
CA GLN A 117 38.60 -13.77 -7.95
C GLN A 117 39.22 -14.55 -9.12
N PRO A 118 40.23 -14.02 -9.84
CA PRO A 118 41.05 -14.84 -10.71
C PRO A 118 42.03 -15.61 -9.82
N THR A 119 41.66 -16.83 -9.43
CA THR A 119 42.58 -17.75 -8.77
C THR A 119 43.53 -18.32 -9.82
N GLY A 120 44.79 -17.93 -9.74
CA GLY A 120 45.87 -18.63 -10.41
C GLY A 120 45.99 -20.06 -9.88
N GLU A 121 46.25 -20.98 -10.81
CA GLU A 121 46.73 -22.37 -10.67
C GLU A 121 45.91 -23.37 -9.81
N PRO A 122 45.52 -24.53 -10.38
CA PRO A 122 45.02 -25.65 -9.60
C PRO A 122 46.18 -26.57 -9.19
N SER A 123 46.32 -26.79 -7.89
CA SER A 123 46.90 -28.02 -7.37
C SER A 123 46.21 -28.39 -6.07
N GLY A 124 45.61 -29.59 -6.03
CA GLY A 124 45.19 -30.24 -4.79
C GLY A 124 43.68 -30.44 -4.64
N SER A 125 43.26 -31.67 -4.92
CA SER A 125 41.95 -32.28 -4.66
C SER A 125 41.42 -32.08 -3.23
N ASN A 126 40.13 -31.77 -3.08
CA ASN A 126 39.15 -32.64 -2.41
C ASN A 126 37.75 -32.01 -2.37
N GLU A 127 36.77 -32.88 -2.59
CA GLU A 127 35.34 -32.67 -2.45
C GLU A 127 34.90 -31.90 -1.18
N GLN A 128 34.05 -30.88 -1.37
CA GLN A 128 32.88 -30.64 -0.54
C GLN A 128 31.85 -29.78 -1.28
N GLU A 129 30.98 -30.51 -1.97
CA GLU A 129 29.60 -30.18 -2.26
C GLU A 129 28.92 -29.53 -1.04
N VAL A 130 28.46 -28.29 -1.20
CA VAL A 130 27.52 -27.64 -0.26
C VAL A 130 26.28 -27.28 -1.07
N THR A 131 25.37 -28.25 -1.08
CA THR A 131 24.02 -28.22 -1.64
C THR A 131 23.03 -27.72 -0.58
N ASP A 132 21.96 -27.11 -1.08
CA ASP A 132 20.64 -26.92 -0.47
C ASP A 132 20.49 -26.00 0.75
N VAL A 133 19.87 -24.84 0.49
CA VAL A 133 19.18 -24.06 1.51
C VAL A 133 17.69 -24.35 1.37
N ASP A 134 17.19 -25.24 2.22
CA ASP A 134 15.77 -25.53 2.40
C ASP A 134 14.98 -24.26 2.74
N PHE A 135 13.98 -23.94 1.93
CA PHE A 135 13.00 -22.90 2.21
C PHE A 135 11.79 -23.55 2.89
N GLU A 136 11.67 -23.41 4.21
CA GLU A 136 10.53 -23.89 4.98
C GLU A 136 9.39 -22.86 4.90
N GLU A 137 8.33 -23.18 4.14
CA GLU A 137 7.05 -22.48 4.15
C GLU A 137 6.40 -22.61 5.54
N VAL A 138 6.36 -21.51 6.29
CA VAL A 138 5.64 -21.44 7.57
C VAL A 138 4.16 -21.21 7.27
N LYS A 139 3.34 -22.16 7.71
CA LYS A 139 1.88 -22.18 7.59
C LYS A 139 1.19 -21.22 8.56
#